data_AF-D8JSZ9-F1
#
_entry.id   AF-D8JSZ9-F1
#
_cell.length_a   1.000
_cell.length_b   1.000
_cell.length_c   1.000
_cell.angle_alpha   90.00
_cell.angle_beta   90.00
_cell.angle_gamma   90.00
#
_symmetry.space_group_name_H-M   'P 1'
#
loop_
_entity.id
_entity.type
_entity.pdbx_description
1 polymer ?
#
loop_
_entity_poly.entity_id
_entity_poly.type
_entity_poly.pdbx_seq_one_letter_code
_entity_poly.pdbx_strand_id
1 'polypeptide(L)'
;MSVVSTAARWLSGKARLVADLPAAETKLAELEAKRPHSADPAEHIKWIEECDAARRNVEALRGALAIATAEAAKAEAAQVESNANVEHAAAEKQAKADEKLVRAAFTAIERASDAIEALVASNAAIEAANAIRGQRAWIADAETRVRQRPGGTIDAVFEDRTFWCDSAGNQPTIFVTDRETGEMRPQEAGYSRRVERVCVQPERIIPPTMPDRLAELLPALRKALTE
;
A
#
# COMPACT_ATOMS: atom_id res chain seq x y z
N MET A 1 18.41 16.99 -22.36
CA MET A 1 19.12 16.80 -21.07
C MET A 1 18.10 17.02 -19.96
N SER A 2 17.88 16.04 -19.09
CA SER A 2 16.92 16.18 -17.98
C SER A 2 17.48 17.11 -16.90
N VAL A 3 16.60 17.80 -16.15
CA VAL A 3 16.99 18.71 -15.04
C VAL A 3 17.92 18.01 -14.03
N VAL A 4 17.69 16.71 -13.81
CA VAL A 4 18.51 15.81 -12.96
C VAL A 4 19.96 15.74 -13.43
N SER A 5 20.20 15.72 -14.76
CA SER A 5 21.56 15.66 -15.33
C SER A 5 22.34 16.97 -15.13
N THR A 6 21.63 18.10 -15.02
CA THR A 6 22.23 19.42 -14.90
C THR A 6 22.67 19.70 -13.45
N ALA A 7 21.83 19.35 -12.47
CA ALA A 7 22.17 19.49 -11.05
C ALA A 7 23.37 18.59 -10.67
N ALA A 8 23.37 17.34 -11.12
CA ALA A 8 24.46 16.39 -10.85
C ALA A 8 25.82 16.88 -11.43
N ARG A 9 25.79 17.53 -12.61
CA ARG A 9 26.99 18.09 -13.24
C ARG A 9 27.57 19.26 -12.43
N TRP A 10 26.74 20.20 -11.99
CA TRP A 10 27.20 21.35 -11.21
C TRP A 10 27.68 20.95 -9.81
N LEU A 11 26.98 20.01 -9.16
CA LEU A 11 27.40 19.44 -7.88
C LEU A 11 28.77 18.75 -7.96
N SER A 12 28.98 17.96 -9.01
CA SER A 12 30.28 17.29 -9.25
C SER A 12 31.40 18.30 -9.55
N GLY A 13 31.11 19.34 -10.34
CA GLY A 13 32.05 20.42 -10.62
C GLY A 13 32.43 21.22 -9.36
N LYS A 14 31.45 21.53 -8.51
CA LYS A 14 31.66 22.18 -7.21
C LYS A 14 32.53 21.32 -6.30
N ALA A 15 32.24 20.02 -6.16
CA ALA A 15 33.00 19.11 -5.30
C ALA A 15 34.48 19.07 -5.67
N ARG A 16 34.79 19.04 -6.98
CA ARG A 16 36.17 19.11 -7.47
C ARG A 16 36.85 20.43 -7.09
N LEU A 17 36.19 21.57 -7.29
CA LEU A 17 36.75 22.88 -6.95
C LEU A 17 36.97 23.07 -5.45
N VAL A 18 36.08 22.51 -4.61
CA VAL A 18 36.24 22.48 -3.15
C VAL A 18 37.46 21.67 -2.73
N ALA A 19 37.79 20.59 -3.45
CA ALA A 19 38.97 19.78 -3.18
C ALA A 19 40.27 20.43 -3.71
N ASP A 20 40.23 21.08 -4.87
CA ASP A 20 41.41 21.65 -5.55
C ASP A 20 41.87 22.99 -4.93
N LEU A 21 40.96 23.80 -4.39
CA LEU A 21 41.28 25.12 -3.84
C LEU A 21 42.24 25.09 -2.63
N PRO A 22 42.03 24.25 -1.59
CA PRO A 22 42.97 24.17 -0.46
C PRO A 22 44.38 23.74 -0.86
N ALA A 23 44.49 22.85 -1.85
CA ALA A 23 45.79 22.41 -2.38
C ALA A 23 46.52 23.57 -3.09
N ALA A 24 45.79 24.37 -3.86
CA ALA A 24 46.35 25.56 -4.52
C ALA A 24 46.77 26.65 -3.50
N GLU A 25 45.98 26.87 -2.45
CA GLU A 25 46.29 27.81 -1.37
C GLU A 25 47.53 27.36 -0.58
N THR A 26 47.63 26.07 -0.28
CA THR A 26 48.81 25.49 0.39
C THR A 26 50.08 25.68 -0.46
N LYS A 27 49.99 25.41 -1.77
CA LYS A 27 51.10 25.62 -2.70
C LYS A 27 51.55 27.08 -2.77
N LEU A 28 50.60 28.03 -2.78
CA LEU A 28 50.92 29.46 -2.72
C LEU A 28 51.64 29.81 -1.42
N ALA A 29 51.13 29.35 -0.27
CA ALA A 29 51.75 29.58 1.02
C ALA A 29 53.18 29.01 1.11
N GLU A 30 53.41 27.82 0.56
CA GLU A 30 54.75 27.22 0.47
C GLU A 30 55.71 28.03 -0.41
N LEU A 31 55.24 28.57 -1.54
CA LEU A 31 56.04 29.41 -2.43
C LEU A 31 56.39 30.75 -1.76
N GLU A 32 55.44 31.38 -1.07
CA GLU A 32 55.67 32.62 -0.34
C GLU A 32 56.64 32.43 0.85
N ALA A 33 56.59 31.28 1.51
CA ALA A 33 57.52 30.93 2.59
C ALA A 33 58.96 30.68 2.11
N LYS A 34 59.14 30.21 0.87
CA LYS A 34 60.45 29.91 0.24
C LYS A 34 61.07 31.13 -0.45
N ARG A 35 60.89 32.33 0.11
CA ARG A 35 61.44 33.56 -0.46
C ARG A 35 62.97 33.44 -0.64
N PRO A 36 63.51 33.73 -1.84
CA PRO A 36 64.96 33.69 -2.07
C PRO A 36 65.69 34.64 -1.12
N HIS A 37 66.77 34.17 -0.50
CA HIS A 37 67.67 34.96 0.34
C HIS A 37 68.95 35.38 -0.41
N SER A 38 69.11 34.93 -1.66
CA SER A 38 70.24 35.27 -2.50
C SER A 38 70.17 36.74 -2.94
N ALA A 39 71.33 37.32 -3.24
CA ALA A 39 71.42 38.65 -3.84
C ALA A 39 71.20 38.62 -5.36
N ASP A 40 70.84 37.48 -5.95
CA ASP A 40 70.64 37.34 -7.40
C ASP A 40 69.25 37.88 -7.81
N PRO A 41 69.19 38.98 -8.60
CA PRO A 41 67.93 39.54 -9.05
C PRO A 41 67.12 38.57 -9.93
N ALA A 42 67.77 37.67 -10.66
CA ALA A 42 67.08 36.74 -11.56
C ALA A 42 66.25 35.70 -10.80
N GLU A 43 66.78 35.18 -9.67
CA GLU A 43 66.05 34.27 -8.79
C GLU A 43 64.84 34.94 -8.14
N HIS A 44 64.97 36.21 -7.74
CA HIS A 44 63.87 36.95 -7.14
C HIS A 44 62.76 37.28 -8.16
N ILE A 45 63.11 37.57 -9.42
CA ILE A 45 62.12 37.80 -10.50
C ILE A 45 61.33 36.51 -10.77
N LYS A 46 62.02 35.37 -10.92
CA LYS A 46 61.37 34.08 -11.17
C LYS A 46 60.43 33.68 -10.02
N TRP A 47 60.84 33.90 -8.78
CA TRP A 47 59.98 33.66 -7.61
C TRP A 47 58.72 34.53 -7.61
N ILE A 48 58.83 35.82 -7.97
CA ILE A 48 57.66 36.72 -8.11
C ILE A 48 56.70 36.17 -9.17
N GLU A 49 57.20 35.77 -10.34
CA GLU A 49 56.37 35.23 -11.42
C GLU A 49 55.63 33.95 -10.99
N GLU A 50 56.31 33.06 -10.27
CA GLU A 50 55.71 31.82 -9.73
C GLU A 50 54.64 32.13 -8.66
N CYS A 51 54.89 33.09 -7.77
CA CYS A 51 53.90 33.54 -6.78
C CYS A 51 52.68 34.19 -7.46
N ASP A 52 52.89 35.06 -8.45
CA ASP A 52 51.79 35.70 -9.19
C ASP A 52 50.97 34.70 -9.99
N ALA A 53 51.61 33.71 -10.62
CA ALA A 53 50.92 32.61 -11.29
C ALA A 53 50.09 31.78 -10.30
N ALA A 54 50.63 31.48 -9.11
CA ALA A 54 49.91 30.76 -8.06
C ALA A 54 48.73 31.58 -7.50
N ARG A 55 48.89 32.90 -7.29
CA ARG A 55 47.80 33.80 -6.88
C ARG A 55 46.68 33.84 -7.91
N ARG A 56 47.01 34.02 -9.19
CA ARG A 56 46.02 33.98 -10.28
C ARG A 56 45.28 32.65 -10.33
N ASN A 57 45.97 31.54 -10.08
CA ASN A 57 45.33 30.22 -10.02
C ASN A 57 44.35 30.10 -8.83
N VAL A 58 44.73 30.57 -7.64
CA VAL A 58 43.83 30.61 -6.47
C VAL A 58 42.61 31.49 -6.73
N GLU A 59 42.81 32.69 -7.30
CA GLU A 59 41.71 33.59 -7.68
C GLU A 59 40.78 32.97 -8.73
N ALA A 60 41.34 32.31 -9.75
CA ALA A 60 40.57 31.60 -10.76
C ALA A 60 39.74 30.46 -10.14
N LEU A 61 40.32 29.67 -9.23
CA LEU A 61 39.60 28.60 -8.53
C LEU A 61 38.49 29.15 -7.62
N ARG A 62 38.73 30.26 -6.91
CA ARG A 62 37.70 30.94 -6.11
C ARG A 62 36.56 31.47 -6.97
N GLY A 63 36.86 32.10 -8.09
CA GLY A 63 35.86 32.57 -9.06
C GLY A 63 35.04 31.42 -9.65
N ALA A 64 35.71 30.35 -10.07
CA ALA A 64 35.05 29.14 -10.56
C ALA A 64 34.15 28.49 -9.49
N LEU A 65 34.61 28.44 -8.23
CA LEU A 65 33.83 27.88 -7.12
C LEU A 65 32.58 28.71 -6.82
N ALA A 66 32.67 30.03 -6.88
CA ALA A 66 31.53 30.92 -6.71
C ALA A 66 30.46 30.69 -7.80
N ILE A 67 30.89 30.60 -9.06
CA ILE A 67 30.00 30.31 -10.19
C ILE A 67 29.36 28.93 -10.04
N ALA A 68 30.17 27.89 -9.78
CA ALA A 68 29.68 26.53 -9.63
C ALA A 68 28.69 26.39 -8.46
N THR A 69 28.90 27.15 -7.37
CA THR A 69 27.99 27.16 -6.23
C THR A 69 26.65 27.82 -6.58
N ALA A 70 26.68 28.96 -7.27
CA ALA A 70 25.46 29.64 -7.70
C ALA A 70 24.64 28.80 -8.71
N GLU A 71 25.31 28.17 -9.67
CA GLU A 71 24.64 27.34 -10.67
C GLU A 71 24.12 26.02 -10.07
N ALA A 72 24.83 25.42 -9.12
CA ALA A 72 24.33 24.26 -8.38
C ALA A 72 23.04 24.61 -7.61
N ALA A 73 23.00 25.76 -6.91
CA ALA A 73 21.81 26.19 -6.18
C ALA A 73 20.61 26.43 -7.11
N LYS A 74 20.82 27.06 -8.27
CA LYS A 74 19.76 27.23 -9.29
C LYS A 74 19.25 25.89 -9.81
N ALA A 75 20.16 24.95 -10.10
CA ALA A 75 19.78 23.64 -10.61
C ALA A 75 19.02 22.80 -9.58
N GLU A 76 19.39 22.88 -8.30
CA GLU A 76 18.66 22.25 -7.19
C GLU A 76 17.25 22.82 -7.05
N ALA A 77 17.11 24.16 -7.07
CA ALA A 77 15.80 24.82 -7.01
C ALA A 77 14.90 24.40 -8.19
N ALA A 78 15.44 24.37 -9.41
CA ALA A 78 14.71 23.92 -10.59
C ALA A 78 14.31 22.43 -10.51
N GLN A 79 15.14 21.59 -9.89
CA GLN A 79 14.81 20.19 -9.66
C GLN A 79 13.66 20.02 -8.66
N VAL A 80 13.68 20.78 -7.57
CA VAL A 80 12.59 20.79 -6.57
C VAL A 80 11.27 21.23 -7.21
N GLU A 81 11.28 22.31 -7.98
CA GLU A 81 10.11 22.79 -8.72
C GLU A 81 9.61 21.75 -9.73
N SER A 82 10.52 21.13 -10.48
CA SER A 82 10.16 20.06 -11.42
C SER A 82 9.51 18.87 -10.71
N ASN A 83 10.01 18.46 -9.54
CA ASN A 83 9.43 17.37 -8.76
C ASN A 83 8.04 17.75 -8.25
N ALA A 84 7.88 18.96 -7.69
CA ALA A 84 6.59 19.47 -7.24
C ALA A 84 5.56 19.52 -8.37
N ASN A 85 5.95 19.93 -9.57
CA ASN A 85 5.06 19.93 -10.74
C ASN A 85 4.63 18.52 -11.16
N VAL A 86 5.52 17.53 -11.07
CA VAL A 86 5.18 16.13 -11.36
C VAL A 86 4.19 15.59 -10.32
N GLU A 87 4.44 15.85 -9.04
CA GLU A 87 3.53 15.44 -7.95
C GLU A 87 2.16 16.11 -8.08
N HIS A 88 2.13 17.42 -8.36
CA HIS A 88 0.89 18.16 -8.59
C HIS A 88 0.11 17.60 -9.80
N ALA A 89 0.78 17.34 -10.93
CA ALA A 89 0.13 16.76 -12.10
C ALA A 89 -0.42 15.35 -11.84
N ALA A 90 0.28 14.55 -11.03
CA ALA A 90 -0.19 13.23 -10.61
C ALA A 90 -1.44 13.36 -9.72
N ALA A 91 -1.45 14.29 -8.77
CA ALA A 91 -2.59 14.56 -7.90
C ALA A 91 -3.80 15.07 -8.71
N GLU A 92 -3.60 15.98 -9.68
CA GLU A 92 -4.67 16.48 -10.54
C GLU A 92 -5.28 15.36 -11.41
N LYS A 93 -4.43 14.46 -11.92
CA LYS A 93 -4.89 13.27 -12.67
C LYS A 93 -5.72 12.35 -11.78
N GLN A 94 -5.32 12.14 -10.53
CA GLN A 94 -6.08 11.33 -9.58
C GLN A 94 -7.43 11.97 -9.26
N ALA A 95 -7.46 13.28 -8.98
CA ALA A 95 -8.70 14.01 -8.69
C ALA A 95 -9.72 13.90 -9.85
N LYS A 96 -9.26 13.97 -11.10
CA LYS A 96 -10.12 13.75 -12.29
C LYS A 96 -10.65 12.31 -12.37
N ALA A 97 -9.85 11.32 -11.96
CA ALA A 97 -10.32 9.94 -11.90
C ALA A 97 -11.37 9.75 -10.79
N ASP A 98 -11.17 10.39 -9.64
CA ASP A 98 -12.08 10.36 -8.50
C ASP A 98 -13.42 11.02 -8.84
N GLU A 99 -13.42 12.13 -9.60
CA GLU A 99 -14.66 12.76 -10.10
C GLU A 99 -15.54 11.76 -10.88
N LYS A 100 -14.93 10.92 -11.72
CA LYS A 100 -15.64 9.87 -12.45
C LYS A 100 -16.23 8.83 -11.50
N LEU A 101 -15.50 8.44 -10.45
CA LEU A 101 -15.99 7.50 -9.44
C LEU A 101 -17.16 8.08 -8.65
N VAL A 102 -17.08 9.36 -8.27
CA VAL A 102 -18.16 10.08 -7.59
C VAL A 102 -19.42 10.08 -8.47
N ARG A 103 -19.32 10.49 -9.73
CA ARG A 103 -20.46 10.47 -10.67
C ARG A 103 -21.06 9.06 -10.82
N ALA A 104 -20.22 8.04 -10.94
CA ALA A 104 -20.68 6.65 -11.03
C ALA A 104 -21.40 6.19 -9.76
N ALA A 105 -20.92 6.61 -8.58
CA ALA A 105 -21.57 6.33 -7.30
C ALA A 105 -22.96 6.98 -7.23
N PHE A 106 -23.09 8.26 -7.61
CA PHE A 106 -24.39 8.94 -7.68
C PHE A 106 -25.38 8.21 -8.59
N THR A 107 -24.97 7.84 -9.81
CA THR A 107 -25.84 7.06 -10.72
C THR A 107 -26.23 5.71 -10.13
N ALA A 108 -25.35 5.04 -9.37
CA ALA A 108 -25.69 3.79 -8.69
C ALA A 108 -26.70 4.00 -7.56
N ILE A 109 -26.59 5.09 -6.80
CA ILE A 109 -27.54 5.48 -5.75
C ILE A 109 -28.91 5.79 -6.35
N GLU A 110 -28.98 6.56 -7.44
CA GLU A 110 -30.23 6.85 -8.16
C GLU A 110 -30.94 5.55 -8.58
N ARG A 111 -30.21 4.66 -9.27
CA ARG A 111 -30.76 3.36 -9.70
C ARG A 111 -31.22 2.50 -8.53
N ALA A 112 -30.49 2.52 -7.42
CA ALA A 112 -30.89 1.81 -6.21
C ALA A 112 -32.18 2.40 -5.62
N SER A 113 -32.29 3.73 -5.55
CA SER A 113 -33.50 4.42 -5.10
C SER A 113 -34.72 4.04 -5.96
N ASP A 114 -34.59 4.13 -7.29
CA ASP A 114 -35.66 3.78 -8.23
C ASP A 114 -36.11 2.32 -8.07
N ALA A 115 -35.15 1.40 -7.93
CA ALA A 115 -35.43 -0.02 -7.74
C ALA A 115 -36.18 -0.29 -6.41
N ILE A 116 -35.79 0.40 -5.33
CA ILE A 116 -36.46 0.26 -4.04
C ILE A 116 -37.87 0.87 -4.09
N GLU A 117 -38.08 1.99 -4.77
CA GLU A 117 -39.41 2.58 -4.96
C GLU A 117 -40.34 1.63 -5.75
N ALA A 118 -39.83 1.04 -6.83
CA ALA A 118 -40.56 0.02 -7.59
C ALA A 118 -40.92 -1.19 -6.73
N LEU A 119 -40.01 -1.63 -5.85
CA LEU A 119 -40.24 -2.72 -4.90
C LEU A 119 -41.31 -2.36 -3.87
N VAL A 120 -41.29 -1.14 -3.31
CA VAL A 120 -42.31 -0.65 -2.38
C VAL A 120 -43.69 -0.65 -3.04
N ALA A 121 -43.79 -0.15 -4.28
CA ALA A 121 -45.04 -0.18 -5.03
C ALA A 121 -45.53 -1.61 -5.31
N SER A 122 -44.62 -2.52 -5.66
CA SER A 122 -44.94 -3.95 -5.84
C SER A 122 -45.44 -4.60 -4.55
N ASN A 123 -44.80 -4.31 -3.42
CA ASN A 123 -45.21 -4.82 -2.11
C ASN A 123 -46.60 -4.29 -1.72
N ALA A 124 -46.90 -3.01 -1.98
CA ALA A 124 -48.22 -2.46 -1.75
C ALA A 124 -49.30 -3.15 -2.61
N ALA A 125 -49.00 -3.49 -3.87
CA ALA A 125 -49.90 -4.25 -4.72
C ALA A 125 -50.12 -5.70 -4.22
N ILE A 126 -49.07 -6.34 -3.70
CA ILE A 126 -49.15 -7.67 -3.07
C ILE A 126 -50.03 -7.63 -1.81
N GLU A 127 -49.83 -6.63 -0.95
CA GLU A 127 -50.67 -6.43 0.24
C GLU A 127 -52.14 -6.23 -0.13
N ALA A 128 -52.42 -5.39 -1.13
CA ALA A 128 -53.79 -5.20 -1.64
C ALA A 128 -54.41 -6.50 -2.18
N ALA A 129 -53.63 -7.32 -2.90
CA ALA A 129 -54.08 -8.63 -3.39
C ALA A 129 -54.31 -9.62 -2.25
N ASN A 130 -53.44 -9.62 -1.23
CA ASN A 130 -53.58 -10.46 -0.04
C ASN A 130 -54.81 -10.10 0.79
N ALA A 131 -55.15 -8.81 0.89
CA ALA A 131 -56.33 -8.34 1.59
C ALA A 131 -57.64 -8.89 1.00
N ILE A 132 -57.69 -9.13 -0.32
CA ILE A 132 -58.87 -9.68 -1.02
C ILE A 132 -58.73 -11.18 -1.37
N ARG A 133 -57.73 -11.89 -0.84
CA ARG A 133 -57.41 -13.27 -1.29
C ARG A 133 -58.48 -14.30 -0.94
N GLY A 134 -59.26 -14.07 0.11
CA GLY A 134 -60.15 -15.06 0.69
C GLY A 134 -59.38 -16.31 1.17
N GLN A 135 -59.70 -17.47 0.59
CA GLN A 135 -59.07 -18.76 0.92
C GLN A 135 -57.83 -19.09 0.07
N ARG A 136 -57.47 -18.24 -0.90
CA ARG A 136 -56.30 -18.48 -1.77
C ARG A 136 -54.99 -18.37 -0.98
N ALA A 137 -53.91 -18.99 -1.46
CA ALA A 137 -52.60 -18.94 -0.80
C ALA A 137 -52.09 -17.49 -0.63
N TRP A 138 -51.31 -17.25 0.44
CA TRP A 138 -50.73 -15.94 0.73
C TRP A 138 -49.56 -15.69 -0.21
N ILE A 139 -49.50 -14.49 -0.78
CA ILE A 139 -48.44 -14.09 -1.70
C ILE A 139 -47.34 -13.42 -0.88
N ALA A 140 -46.15 -14.03 -0.87
CA ALA A 140 -44.98 -13.47 -0.22
C ALA A 140 -44.37 -12.32 -1.01
N ASP A 141 -44.00 -11.25 -0.31
CA ASP A 141 -43.24 -10.14 -0.89
C ASP A 141 -41.86 -10.59 -1.40
N ALA A 142 -41.25 -9.83 -2.30
CA ALA A 142 -40.01 -10.24 -2.94
C ALA A 142 -38.84 -10.36 -1.95
N GLU A 143 -38.77 -9.50 -0.92
CA GLU A 143 -37.72 -9.55 0.11
C GLU A 143 -37.79 -10.85 0.91
N THR A 144 -39.00 -11.22 1.34
CA THR A 144 -39.29 -12.45 2.08
C THR A 144 -38.93 -13.67 1.23
N ARG A 145 -39.26 -13.66 -0.06
CA ARG A 145 -38.89 -14.75 -0.99
C ARG A 145 -37.39 -14.87 -1.18
N VAL A 146 -36.65 -13.77 -1.20
CA VAL A 146 -35.18 -13.81 -1.30
C VAL A 146 -34.57 -14.36 -0.01
N ARG A 147 -35.10 -14.01 1.16
CA ARG A 147 -34.64 -14.54 2.46
C ARG A 147 -34.86 -16.03 2.63
N GLN A 148 -35.90 -16.57 2.00
CA GLN A 148 -36.18 -18.00 2.00
C GLN A 148 -35.22 -18.80 1.10
N ARG A 149 -34.42 -18.14 0.25
CA ARG A 149 -33.38 -18.81 -0.53
C ARG A 149 -32.11 -18.94 0.32
N PRO A 150 -31.48 -20.13 0.39
CA PRO A 150 -30.15 -20.29 0.96
C PRO A 150 -29.20 -19.25 0.37
N GLY A 151 -28.55 -18.44 1.22
CA GLY A 151 -27.60 -17.41 0.78
C GLY A 151 -26.30 -18.05 0.30
N GLY A 152 -25.76 -18.97 1.12
CA GLY A 152 -24.61 -19.81 0.78
C GLY A 152 -24.56 -21.05 1.64
N THR A 153 -23.72 -22.02 1.26
CA THR A 153 -23.45 -23.23 2.05
C THR A 153 -22.02 -23.18 2.56
N ILE A 154 -21.84 -23.48 3.84
CA ILE A 154 -20.53 -23.83 4.40
C ILE A 154 -20.45 -25.34 4.33
N ASP A 155 -19.50 -25.85 3.55
CA ASP A 155 -19.28 -27.29 3.40
C ASP A 155 -18.92 -27.95 4.75
N ALA A 156 -19.27 -29.22 4.87
CA ALA A 156 -18.92 -29.99 6.05
C ALA A 156 -17.41 -30.20 6.15
N VAL A 157 -16.84 -29.93 7.33
CA VAL A 157 -15.43 -30.21 7.64
C VAL A 157 -15.35 -31.57 8.31
N PHE A 158 -14.52 -32.43 7.74
CA PHE A 158 -14.24 -33.75 8.27
C PHE A 158 -12.79 -33.83 8.73
N GLU A 159 -12.57 -34.55 9.82
CA GLU A 159 -11.27 -34.85 10.36
C GLU A 159 -11.15 -36.37 10.55
N ASP A 160 -10.04 -36.94 10.12
CA ASP A 160 -9.74 -38.33 10.38
C ASP A 160 -9.18 -38.46 11.80
N ARG A 161 -9.96 -39.05 12.68
CA ARG A 161 -9.56 -39.30 14.07
C ARG A 161 -9.17 -40.75 14.26
N THR A 162 -8.08 -40.95 14.97
CA THR A 162 -7.63 -42.27 15.36
C THR A 162 -8.29 -42.66 16.68
N PHE A 163 -8.95 -43.81 16.69
CA PHE A 163 -9.50 -44.44 17.88
C PHE A 163 -8.80 -45.79 18.11
N TRP A 164 -8.69 -46.16 19.38
CA TRP A 164 -8.31 -47.51 19.77
C TRP A 164 -9.57 -48.22 20.25
N CYS A 165 -9.90 -49.36 19.65
CA CYS A 165 -11.09 -50.13 20.00
C CYS A 165 -10.77 -51.63 20.08
N ASP A 166 -11.39 -52.33 21.02
CA ASP A 166 -11.38 -53.79 21.05
C ASP A 166 -12.31 -54.38 19.97
N SER A 167 -12.36 -55.71 19.86
CA SER A 167 -13.25 -56.39 18.90
C SER A 167 -14.74 -56.19 19.16
N ALA A 168 -15.12 -55.72 20.36
CA ALA A 168 -16.49 -55.39 20.74
C ALA A 168 -16.82 -53.89 20.57
N GLY A 169 -15.85 -53.08 20.14
CA GLY A 169 -16.00 -51.64 19.94
C GLY A 169 -15.82 -50.79 21.21
N ASN A 170 -15.36 -51.36 22.32
CA ASN A 170 -15.09 -50.59 23.53
C ASN A 170 -13.78 -49.82 23.39
N GLN A 171 -13.72 -48.63 24.00
CA GLN A 171 -12.50 -47.82 24.06
C GLN A 171 -11.70 -48.14 25.33
N PRO A 172 -10.37 -48.13 25.26
CA PRO A 172 -9.53 -48.34 26.42
C PRO A 172 -9.62 -47.13 27.34
N THR A 173 -9.63 -47.38 28.64
CA THR A 173 -9.70 -46.34 29.67
C THR A 173 -8.32 -45.85 30.09
N ILE A 174 -7.28 -46.66 29.88
CA ILE A 174 -5.91 -46.36 30.29
C ILE A 174 -4.97 -46.38 29.07
N PHE A 175 -4.23 -45.29 28.91
CA PHE A 175 -3.24 -45.11 27.86
C PHE A 175 -1.85 -44.95 28.46
N VAL A 176 -0.86 -45.50 27.77
CA VAL A 176 0.57 -45.32 28.06
C VAL A 176 1.21 -44.66 26.85
N THR A 177 2.06 -43.67 27.10
CA THR A 177 2.87 -43.06 26.04
C THR A 177 3.96 -44.02 25.62
N ASP A 178 3.98 -44.41 24.34
CA ASP A 178 5.10 -45.13 23.76
C ASP A 178 6.34 -44.23 23.79
N ARG A 179 7.42 -44.72 24.40
CA ARG A 179 8.64 -43.96 24.64
C ARG A 179 9.43 -43.70 23.34
N GLU A 180 9.24 -44.52 22.31
CA GLU A 180 9.98 -44.41 21.05
C GLU A 180 9.26 -43.50 20.04
N THR A 181 7.94 -43.55 19.97
CA THR A 181 7.16 -42.75 19.01
C THR A 181 6.49 -41.52 19.64
N GLY A 182 6.40 -41.47 20.97
CA GLY A 182 5.65 -40.44 21.69
C GLY A 182 4.13 -40.56 21.56
N GLU A 183 3.61 -41.58 20.87
CA GLU A 183 2.18 -41.80 20.67
C GLU A 183 1.53 -42.48 21.89
N MET A 184 0.29 -42.12 22.20
CA MET A 184 -0.49 -42.78 23.25
C MET A 184 -1.05 -44.11 22.73
N ARG A 185 -0.71 -45.22 23.39
CA ARG A 185 -1.23 -46.56 23.10
C ARG A 185 -2.00 -47.12 24.29
N PRO A 186 -3.00 -47.98 24.07
CA PRO A 186 -3.70 -48.67 25.15
C PRO A 186 -2.70 -49.50 25.98
N GLN A 187 -2.81 -49.46 27.30
CA GLN A 187 -1.98 -50.31 28.17
C GLN A 187 -2.33 -51.80 28.01
N GLU A 188 -3.61 -52.07 27.76
CA GLU A 188 -4.18 -53.41 27.66
C GLU A 188 -4.02 -53.97 26.24
N ALA A 189 -3.71 -55.26 26.13
CA ALA A 189 -3.66 -55.96 24.85
C ALA A 189 -5.09 -56.21 24.31
N GLY A 190 -5.24 -56.32 22.99
CA GLY A 190 -6.53 -56.62 22.34
C GLY A 190 -7.24 -55.42 21.71
N TYR A 191 -6.70 -54.20 21.88
CA TYR A 191 -7.17 -53.01 21.19
C TYR A 191 -6.43 -52.82 19.85
N SER A 192 -7.18 -52.52 18.81
CA SER A 192 -6.65 -52.21 17.48
C SER A 192 -6.92 -50.77 17.10
N ARG A 193 -6.01 -50.20 16.29
CA ARG A 193 -6.09 -48.83 15.81
C ARG A 193 -7.08 -48.76 14.65
N ARG A 194 -8.09 -47.90 14.76
CA ARG A 194 -9.04 -47.59 13.69
C ARG A 194 -9.03 -46.09 13.39
N VAL A 195 -9.03 -45.74 12.11
CA VAL A 195 -9.22 -44.36 11.68
C VAL A 195 -10.68 -44.19 11.28
N GLU A 196 -11.37 -43.26 11.92
CA GLU A 196 -12.74 -42.91 11.59
C GLU A 196 -12.79 -41.45 11.12
N ARG A 197 -13.49 -41.21 10.01
CA ARG A 197 -13.73 -39.88 9.49
C ARG A 197 -14.88 -39.26 10.27
N VAL A 198 -14.57 -38.32 11.16
CA VAL A 198 -15.55 -37.65 12.01
C VAL A 198 -15.92 -36.31 11.40
N CYS A 199 -17.21 -36.01 11.33
CA CYS A 199 -17.68 -34.69 10.96
C CYS A 199 -17.46 -33.74 12.15
N VAL A 200 -16.50 -32.82 12.00
CA VAL A 200 -16.18 -31.81 13.03
C VAL A 200 -17.12 -30.62 12.92
N GLN A 201 -17.48 -30.26 11.69
CA GLN A 201 -18.43 -29.21 11.40
C GLN A 201 -19.42 -29.71 10.35
N PRO A 202 -20.73 -29.81 10.66
CA PRO A 202 -21.72 -30.18 9.67
C PRO A 202 -21.90 -29.06 8.65
N GLU A 203 -22.38 -29.43 7.48
CA GLU A 203 -22.78 -28.47 6.46
C GLU A 203 -23.85 -27.53 7.02
N ARG A 204 -23.72 -26.24 6.73
CA ARG A 204 -24.66 -25.21 7.22
C ARG A 204 -25.02 -24.22 6.14
N ILE A 205 -26.32 -23.93 6.05
CA ILE A 205 -26.85 -22.87 5.20
C ILE A 205 -26.72 -21.52 5.93
N ILE A 206 -26.05 -20.56 5.30
CA ILE A 206 -26.00 -19.18 5.75
C ILE A 206 -27.19 -18.44 5.12
N PRO A 207 -28.03 -17.75 5.92
CA PRO A 207 -29.06 -16.88 5.35
C PRO A 207 -28.41 -15.73 4.57
N PRO A 208 -29.06 -15.21 3.51
CA PRO A 208 -28.53 -14.09 2.75
C PRO A 208 -28.35 -12.87 3.66
N THR A 209 -27.18 -12.22 3.58
CA THR A 209 -26.91 -10.95 4.26
C THR A 209 -27.65 -9.83 3.52
N MET A 210 -28.85 -9.51 3.99
CA MET A 210 -29.67 -8.40 3.49
C MET A 210 -30.09 -7.51 4.66
N PRO A 211 -30.13 -6.18 4.51
CA PRO A 211 -30.69 -5.28 5.52
C PRO A 211 -32.17 -5.59 5.80
N ASP A 212 -32.65 -5.21 6.99
CA ASP A 212 -33.96 -5.64 7.52
C ASP A 212 -35.15 -5.26 6.64
N ARG A 213 -35.16 -4.07 6.04
CA ARG A 213 -36.07 -3.68 4.95
C ARG A 213 -35.34 -2.76 3.99
N LEU A 214 -35.42 -3.00 2.68
CA LEU A 214 -34.76 -2.12 1.71
C LEU A 214 -35.43 -0.73 1.69
N ALA A 215 -36.73 -0.67 1.95
CA ALA A 215 -37.47 0.59 2.05
C ALA A 215 -36.91 1.56 3.10
N GLU A 216 -36.29 1.05 4.18
CA GLU A 216 -35.68 1.88 5.24
C GLU A 216 -34.41 2.60 4.76
N LEU A 217 -33.81 2.16 3.65
CA LEU A 217 -32.64 2.81 3.06
C LEU A 217 -33.00 4.03 2.22
N LEU A 218 -34.25 4.18 1.77
CA LEU A 218 -34.68 5.27 0.89
C LEU A 218 -34.35 6.67 1.44
N PRO A 219 -34.62 6.99 2.72
CA PRO A 219 -34.29 8.31 3.26
C PRO A 219 -32.79 8.62 3.19
N ALA A 220 -31.95 7.62 3.49
CA ALA A 220 -30.50 7.77 3.46
C ALA A 220 -29.98 7.92 2.02
N LEU A 221 -30.50 7.13 1.08
CA LEU A 221 -30.14 7.22 -0.34
C LEU A 221 -30.56 8.57 -0.94
N ARG A 222 -31.79 9.03 -0.66
CA ARG A 222 -32.27 10.35 -1.11
C ARG A 222 -31.44 11.48 -0.53
N LYS A 223 -31.09 11.41 0.76
CA LYS A 223 -30.20 12.38 1.39
C LYS A 223 -28.86 12.45 0.65
N ALA A 224 -28.29 11.30 0.31
CA ALA A 224 -27.04 11.20 -0.44
C ALA A 224 -27.14 11.72 -1.90
N LEU A 225 -28.35 11.84 -2.47
CA LEU A 225 -28.55 12.46 -3.79
C LEU A 225 -28.75 13.98 -3.72
N THR A 226 -29.13 14.51 -2.56
CA THR A 226 -29.40 15.94 -2.36
C THR A 226 -28.22 16.74 -1.82
N GLU A 227 -27.23 16.05 -1.22
CA GLU A 227 -25.97 16.60 -0.70
C GLU A 227 -24.84 16.46 -1.74
#